data_AF-A0A7C3ZLW2-F1
#
_entry.id   AF-A0A7C3ZLW2-F1
#
_cell.length_a   1.000
_cell.length_b   1.000
_cell.length_c   1.000
_cell.angle_alpha   90.00
_cell.angle_beta   90.00
_cell.angle_gamma   90.00
#
_symmetry.space_group_name_H-M   'P 1'
#
loop_
_entity.id
_entity.type
_entity.pdbx_description
1 polymer ?
#
loop_
_entity_poly.entity_id
_entity_poly.type
_entity_poly.pdbx_seq_one_letter_code
_entity_poly.pdbx_strand_id
1 'polypeptide(L)'
;MKKIGIILVVTLLITLCVQHEIRYPHEKEIFTTSSTCSKCHDRLTDVDGNDVSIYSDWQQTVHSNAAVDPYFLAKLSSEIAEFPELKNKIEAECAVCHMPLASAQAKFDGIKLTVSEGLNKNYSYYNFAVEGVSCTICHQIENKDLGEESSFSGNYSLDFELKNLTGKFTDPSSLYGQN
;
A
#
# COMPACT_ATOMS: atom_id res chain seq x y z
N MET A 1 -28.91 -7.92 -46.33
CA MET A 1 -28.61 -6.64 -45.65
C MET A 1 -28.95 -6.64 -44.15
N LYS A 2 -30.16 -7.04 -43.71
CA LYS A 2 -30.53 -7.08 -42.27
C LYS A 2 -29.63 -7.97 -41.37
N LYS A 3 -29.17 -9.14 -41.86
CA LYS A 3 -28.35 -10.07 -41.06
C LYS A 3 -26.92 -9.55 -40.77
N ILE A 4 -26.36 -8.71 -41.65
CA ILE A 4 -25.02 -8.14 -41.49
C ILE A 4 -25.02 -7.03 -40.43
N GLY A 5 -26.09 -6.24 -40.36
CA GLY A 5 -26.26 -5.21 -39.32
C GLY A 5 -26.40 -5.78 -37.91
N ILE A 6 -27.05 -6.93 -37.76
CA ILE A 6 -27.21 -7.59 -36.45
C ILE A 6 -25.87 -8.13 -35.93
N ILE A 7 -25.06 -8.72 -36.80
CA ILE A 7 -23.73 -9.26 -36.41
C ILE A 7 -22.79 -8.13 -35.98
N LEU A 8 -22.78 -6.99 -36.70
CA LEU A 8 -21.98 -5.81 -36.33
C LEU A 8 -22.39 -5.17 -35.01
N VAL A 9 -23.69 -5.16 -34.69
CA VAL A 9 -24.19 -4.62 -33.41
C VAL A 9 -23.84 -5.56 -32.25
N VAL A 10 -23.93 -6.88 -32.45
CA VAL A 10 -23.58 -7.86 -31.42
C VAL A 10 -22.07 -7.89 -31.16
N THR A 11 -21.22 -7.81 -32.19
CA THR A 11 -19.77 -7.73 -31.97
C THR A 11 -19.38 -6.42 -31.30
N LEU A 12 -19.98 -5.29 -31.68
CA LEU A 12 -19.75 -3.99 -31.04
C LEU A 12 -20.19 -3.98 -29.56
N LEU A 13 -21.33 -4.60 -29.24
CA LEU A 13 -21.80 -4.76 -27.85
C LEU A 13 -20.87 -5.67 -27.03
N ILE A 14 -20.31 -6.73 -27.62
CA ILE A 14 -19.36 -7.62 -26.96
C ILE A 14 -18.03 -6.89 -26.71
N THR A 15 -17.52 -6.08 -27.66
CA THR A 15 -16.32 -5.25 -27.41
C THR A 15 -16.56 -4.16 -26.38
N LEU A 16 -17.75 -3.54 -26.34
CA LEU A 16 -18.12 -2.58 -25.28
C LEU A 16 -18.21 -3.24 -23.89
N CYS A 17 -18.57 -4.53 -23.83
CA CYS A 17 -18.60 -5.29 -22.59
C CYS A 17 -17.19 -5.69 -22.11
N VAL A 18 -16.25 -5.92 -23.03
CA VAL A 18 -14.85 -6.24 -22.71
C VAL A 18 -14.01 -4.98 -22.43
N GLN A 19 -14.42 -3.81 -22.91
CA GLN A 19 -13.76 -2.52 -22.69
C GLN A 19 -14.14 -1.81 -21.40
N HIS A 20 -15.13 -2.31 -20.65
CA HIS A 20 -15.22 -1.93 -19.24
C HIS A 20 -14.12 -2.69 -18.53
N GLU A 21 -12.92 -2.10 -18.52
CA GLU A 21 -11.88 -2.49 -17.58
C GLU A 21 -12.54 -2.73 -16.24
N ILE A 22 -12.22 -3.87 -15.62
CA ILE A 22 -12.65 -4.20 -14.28
C ILE A 22 -12.00 -3.19 -13.34
N ARG A 23 -12.60 -2.00 -13.26
CA ARG A 23 -12.45 -1.11 -12.13
C ARG A 23 -13.24 -1.80 -11.04
N TYR A 24 -12.61 -2.72 -10.32
CA TYR A 24 -13.17 -3.23 -9.07
C TYR A 24 -13.46 -1.99 -8.22
N PRO A 25 -14.73 -1.60 -8.00
CA PRO A 25 -15.01 -0.54 -7.05
C PRO A 25 -14.68 -1.14 -5.68
N HIS A 26 -13.74 -0.54 -4.95
CA HIS A 26 -13.49 -0.93 -3.56
C HIS A 26 -14.78 -0.75 -2.78
N GLU A 27 -15.32 -1.84 -2.22
CA GLU A 27 -16.49 -1.79 -1.34
C GLU A 27 -16.15 -0.98 -0.07
N LYS A 28 -14.87 -0.99 0.34
CA LYS A 28 -14.34 -0.22 1.49
C LYS A 28 -12.81 -0.04 1.42
N GLU A 29 -12.33 1.21 1.48
CA GLU A 29 -10.92 1.52 1.78
C GLU A 29 -10.68 1.43 3.29
N ILE A 30 -9.77 0.54 3.71
CA ILE A 30 -9.40 0.32 5.12
C ILE A 30 -8.22 1.18 5.57
N PHE A 31 -7.57 1.87 4.62
CA PHE A 31 -6.48 2.81 4.87
C PHE A 31 -6.85 4.22 4.43
N THR A 32 -6.01 5.18 4.83
CA THR A 32 -5.90 6.51 4.21
C THR A 32 -4.42 6.79 3.93
N THR A 33 -4.14 7.69 2.99
CA THR A 33 -2.77 8.08 2.67
C THR A 33 -2.22 9.09 3.69
N SER A 34 -0.90 9.29 3.68
CA SER A 34 -0.20 10.30 4.48
C SER A 34 -0.77 11.71 4.30
N SER A 35 -1.40 12.01 3.16
CA SER A 35 -2.07 13.29 2.88
C SER A 35 -3.21 13.65 3.85
N THR A 36 -3.83 12.66 4.49
CA THR A 36 -4.79 12.92 5.56
C THR A 36 -4.07 13.37 6.83
N CYS A 37 -2.92 12.74 7.14
CA CYS A 37 -2.12 13.02 8.31
C CYS A 37 -1.43 14.38 8.22
N SER A 38 -0.89 14.74 7.05
CA SER A 38 -0.15 15.99 6.83
C SER A 38 -0.98 17.25 7.11
N LYS A 39 -2.32 17.16 7.07
CA LYS A 39 -3.20 18.28 7.42
C LYS A 39 -3.00 18.80 8.85
N CYS A 40 -2.57 17.92 9.76
CA CYS A 40 -2.39 18.25 11.17
C CYS A 40 -0.98 17.90 11.70
N HIS A 41 -0.25 17.02 11.02
CA HIS A 41 1.07 16.52 11.43
C HIS A 41 2.21 17.09 10.60
N ASP A 42 1.97 18.25 9.98
CA ASP A 42 2.95 19.02 9.22
C ASP A 42 2.91 20.48 9.66
N ARG A 43 4.00 21.22 9.44
CA ARG A 43 4.18 22.63 9.81
C ARG A 43 3.92 22.91 11.29
N LEU A 44 4.33 21.99 12.15
CA LEU A 44 4.22 22.08 13.60
C LEU A 44 5.51 22.62 14.21
N THR A 45 5.37 23.48 15.21
CA THR A 45 6.50 23.97 16.00
C THR A 45 6.25 23.75 17.48
N ASP A 46 7.29 23.37 18.23
CA ASP A 46 7.23 23.31 19.68
C ASP A 46 7.31 24.70 20.35
N VAL A 47 7.35 24.73 21.69
CA VAL A 47 7.41 25.97 22.49
C VAL A 47 8.72 26.74 22.32
N ASP A 48 9.78 26.07 21.89
CA ASP A 48 11.11 26.64 21.67
C ASP A 48 11.29 27.08 20.21
N GLY A 49 10.29 26.82 19.35
CA GLY A 49 10.29 27.16 17.93
C GLY A 49 10.94 26.12 17.03
N ASN A 50 11.24 24.91 17.54
CA ASN A 50 11.77 23.82 16.71
C ASN A 50 10.66 23.22 15.86
N ASP A 51 10.99 22.83 14.63
CA ASP A 51 10.08 22.06 13.77
C ASP A 51 9.90 20.64 14.32
N VAL A 52 8.65 20.23 14.50
CA VAL A 52 8.25 18.90 14.98
C VAL A 52 7.28 18.22 14.01
N SER A 53 7.39 18.56 12.73
CA SER A 53 6.55 18.06 11.63
C SER A 53 6.94 16.65 11.21
N ILE A 54 6.37 15.64 11.86
CA ILE A 54 6.63 14.22 11.55
C ILE A 54 6.32 13.85 10.08
N TYR A 55 5.36 14.51 9.44
CA TYR A 55 5.09 14.28 8.01
C TYR A 55 6.29 14.68 7.14
N SER A 56 6.85 15.86 7.37
CA SER A 56 8.01 16.37 6.62
C SER A 56 9.26 15.52 6.86
N ASP A 57 9.44 15.01 8.08
CA ASP A 57 10.51 14.06 8.39
C ASP A 57 10.31 12.72 7.69
N TRP A 58 9.11 12.11 7.81
CA TRP A 58 8.77 10.84 7.18
C TRP A 58 8.98 10.88 5.66
N GLN A 59 8.58 11.97 5.00
CA GLN A 59 8.65 12.11 3.55
C GLN A 59 10.09 11.98 3.00
N GLN A 60 11.10 12.26 3.83
CA GLN A 60 12.52 12.18 3.47
C GLN A 60 13.17 10.82 3.79
N THR A 61 12.40 9.86 4.33
CA THR A 61 12.94 8.57 4.77
C THR A 61 12.99 7.53 3.64
N VAL A 62 13.69 6.42 3.90
CA VAL A 62 13.59 5.21 3.07
C VAL A 62 12.19 4.60 3.07
N HIS A 63 11.38 4.86 4.11
CA HIS A 63 10.02 4.33 4.23
C HIS A 63 9.07 4.97 3.20
N SER A 64 9.06 6.30 3.10
CA SER A 64 8.24 7.02 2.11
C SER A 64 8.66 6.71 0.67
N ASN A 65 9.93 6.36 0.45
CA ASN A 65 10.48 6.05 -0.86
C ASN A 65 10.53 4.55 -1.19
N ALA A 66 10.04 3.68 -0.29
CA ALA A 66 10.25 2.23 -0.38
C ALA A 66 9.76 1.60 -1.70
N ALA A 67 8.67 2.12 -2.26
CA ALA A 67 8.09 1.61 -3.50
C ALA A 67 8.85 2.03 -4.78
N VAL A 68 9.61 3.12 -4.70
CA VAL A 68 10.22 3.81 -5.87
C VAL A 68 11.74 3.93 -5.76
N ASP A 69 12.34 3.38 -4.72
CA ASP A 69 13.80 3.34 -4.55
C ASP A 69 14.46 2.61 -5.73
N PRO A 70 15.38 3.26 -6.47
CA PRO A 70 16.06 2.64 -7.60
C PRO A 70 16.87 1.39 -7.22
N TYR A 71 17.39 1.29 -5.99
CA TYR A 71 18.12 0.09 -5.56
C TYR A 71 17.18 -1.10 -5.36
N PHE A 72 16.04 -0.87 -4.71
CA PHE A 72 14.96 -1.84 -4.63
C PHE A 72 14.51 -2.30 -6.03
N LEU A 73 14.21 -1.37 -6.94
CA LEU A 73 13.73 -1.71 -8.27
C LEU A 73 14.78 -2.50 -9.09
N ALA A 74 16.07 -2.15 -8.96
CA ALA A 74 17.14 -2.91 -9.58
C ALA A 74 17.25 -4.33 -9.02
N LYS A 75 17.13 -4.49 -7.69
CA LYS A 75 17.14 -5.81 -7.06
C LYS A 75 15.95 -6.65 -7.50
N LEU A 76 14.75 -6.08 -7.48
CA LEU A 76 13.54 -6.73 -7.97
C LEU A 76 13.70 -7.18 -9.43
N SER A 77 14.23 -6.32 -10.30
CA SER A 77 14.50 -6.66 -11.69
C SER A 77 15.50 -7.81 -11.82
N SER A 78 16.52 -7.87 -10.96
CA SER A 78 17.50 -8.96 -10.95
C SER A 78 16.86 -10.29 -10.54
N GLU A 79 15.99 -10.31 -9.53
CA GLU A 79 15.28 -11.51 -9.09
C GLU A 79 14.32 -12.03 -10.17
N ILE A 80 13.60 -11.12 -10.84
CA ILE A 80 12.70 -11.48 -11.95
C ILE A 80 13.48 -12.02 -13.15
N ALA A 81 14.67 -11.46 -13.44
CA ALA A 81 15.50 -11.93 -14.54
C ALA A 81 16.06 -13.34 -14.30
N GLU A 82 16.40 -13.66 -13.05
CA GLU A 82 16.89 -14.99 -12.65
C GLU A 82 15.76 -16.04 -12.65
N PHE A 83 14.57 -15.67 -12.16
CA PHE A 83 13.42 -16.56 -12.00
C PHE A 83 12.16 -16.03 -12.71
N PRO A 84 12.16 -15.96 -14.04
CA PRO A 84 11.05 -15.36 -14.80
C PRO A 84 9.71 -16.06 -14.59
N GLU A 85 9.70 -17.38 -14.34
CA GLU A 85 8.51 -18.16 -14.03
C GLU A 85 7.89 -17.82 -12.67
N LEU A 86 8.66 -17.21 -11.77
CA LEU A 86 8.22 -16.77 -10.45
C LEU A 86 7.91 -15.27 -10.38
N LYS A 87 7.99 -14.53 -11.49
CA LYS A 87 7.81 -13.06 -11.55
C LYS A 87 6.68 -12.56 -10.64
N ASN A 88 5.45 -13.03 -10.85
CA ASN A 88 4.29 -12.55 -10.10
C ASN A 88 4.37 -12.90 -8.61
N LYS A 89 4.99 -14.03 -8.25
CA LYS A 89 5.19 -14.43 -6.85
C LYS A 89 6.24 -13.55 -6.18
N ILE A 90 7.36 -13.30 -6.86
CA ILE A 90 8.43 -12.41 -6.37
C ILE A 90 7.89 -11.00 -6.16
N GLU A 91 7.20 -10.45 -7.18
CA GLU A 91 6.63 -9.11 -7.09
C GLU A 91 5.59 -9.01 -5.97
N ALA A 92 4.72 -10.00 -5.81
CA ALA A 92 3.75 -10.00 -4.72
C ALA A 92 4.41 -10.08 -3.34
N GLU A 93 5.49 -10.86 -3.21
CA GLU A 93 6.26 -10.97 -1.95
C GLU A 93 6.94 -9.64 -1.60
N CYS A 94 7.61 -9.02 -2.57
CA CYS A 94 8.28 -7.73 -2.37
C CYS A 94 7.30 -6.61 -2.03
N ALA A 95 6.11 -6.61 -2.66
CA ALA A 95 5.08 -5.62 -2.42
C ALA A 95 4.56 -5.62 -0.97
N VAL A 96 4.63 -6.75 -0.25
CA VAL A 96 4.21 -6.84 1.16
C VAL A 96 4.94 -5.82 2.02
N CYS A 97 6.23 -5.59 1.76
CA CYS A 97 7.07 -4.69 2.55
C CYS A 97 7.31 -3.33 1.90
N HIS A 98 7.40 -3.28 0.56
CA HIS A 98 7.70 -2.04 -0.17
C HIS A 98 6.46 -1.25 -0.61
N MET A 99 5.28 -1.89 -0.61
CA MET A 99 3.98 -1.28 -0.92
C MET A 99 2.90 -1.72 0.09
N PRO A 100 3.16 -1.67 1.41
CA PRO A 100 2.38 -2.40 2.40
C PRO A 100 0.92 -1.98 2.48
N LEU A 101 0.59 -0.70 2.27
CA LEU A 101 -0.81 -0.24 2.29
C LEU A 101 -1.60 -0.90 1.16
N ALA A 102 -1.05 -0.87 -0.06
CA ALA A 102 -1.69 -1.44 -1.23
C ALA A 102 -1.76 -2.97 -1.16
N SER A 103 -0.71 -3.61 -0.67
CA SER A 103 -0.68 -5.07 -0.46
C SER A 103 -1.70 -5.53 0.58
N ALA A 104 -1.83 -4.79 1.69
CA ALA A 104 -2.81 -5.09 2.72
C ALA A 104 -4.25 -4.82 2.25
N GLN A 105 -4.49 -3.72 1.53
CA GLN A 105 -5.80 -3.44 0.92
C GLN A 105 -6.17 -4.51 -0.12
N ALA A 106 -5.24 -4.87 -1.01
CA ALA A 106 -5.45 -5.95 -1.98
C ALA A 106 -5.79 -7.27 -1.29
N LYS A 107 -5.06 -7.63 -0.22
CA LYS A 107 -5.32 -8.82 0.60
C LYS A 107 -6.71 -8.77 1.25
N PHE A 108 -7.12 -7.61 1.77
CA PHE A 108 -8.47 -7.41 2.32
C PHE A 108 -9.55 -7.60 1.25
N ASP A 109 -9.30 -7.13 0.03
CA ASP A 109 -10.17 -7.31 -1.13
C ASP A 109 -10.03 -8.72 -1.78
N GLY A 110 -9.31 -9.65 -1.13
CA GLY A 110 -9.19 -11.05 -1.55
C GLY A 110 -8.26 -11.30 -2.74
N ILE A 111 -7.45 -10.32 -3.12
CA ILE A 111 -6.51 -10.39 -4.24
C ILE A 111 -5.06 -10.17 -3.79
N LYS A 112 -4.10 -10.43 -4.68
CA LYS A 112 -2.69 -10.09 -4.48
C LYS A 112 -2.32 -8.97 -5.45
N LEU A 113 -1.50 -8.05 -4.99
CA LEU A 113 -0.91 -6.99 -5.81
C LEU A 113 0.53 -7.36 -6.15
N THR A 114 0.93 -7.17 -7.39
CA THR A 114 2.33 -7.18 -7.82
C THR A 114 2.90 -5.76 -7.83
N VAL A 115 4.22 -5.61 -7.62
CA VAL A 115 4.92 -4.31 -7.74
C VAL A 115 4.62 -3.61 -9.07
N SER A 116 4.66 -4.34 -10.19
CA SER A 116 4.32 -3.78 -11.51
C SER A 116 2.90 -3.20 -11.55
N GLU A 117 1.89 -3.87 -10.97
CA GLU A 117 0.53 -3.33 -10.89
C GLU A 117 0.47 -2.10 -9.99
N GLY A 118 1.13 -2.13 -8.82
CA GLY A 118 1.19 -1.01 -7.89
C GLY A 118 1.80 0.27 -8.48
N LEU A 119 2.80 0.14 -9.36
CA LEU A 119 3.42 1.28 -10.05
C LEU A 119 2.64 1.77 -11.27
N ASN A 120 1.62 1.04 -11.72
CA ASN A 120 0.76 1.47 -12.80
C ASN A 120 -0.18 2.58 -12.31
N LYS A 121 -0.03 3.79 -12.84
CA LYS A 121 -0.85 4.98 -12.50
C LYS A 121 -2.36 4.79 -12.70
N ASN A 122 -2.76 3.85 -13.55
CA ASN A 122 -4.17 3.54 -13.81
C ASN A 122 -4.74 2.48 -12.85
N TYR A 123 -3.89 1.83 -12.05
CA TYR A 123 -4.32 0.83 -11.09
C TYR A 123 -5.01 1.47 -9.90
N SER A 124 -6.07 0.84 -9.40
CA SER A 124 -6.92 1.46 -8.37
C SER A 124 -6.19 1.70 -7.05
N TYR A 125 -5.19 0.87 -6.72
CA TYR A 125 -4.35 1.03 -5.52
C TYR A 125 -3.09 1.86 -5.74
N TYR A 126 -2.91 2.51 -6.88
CA TYR A 126 -1.68 3.25 -7.20
C TYR A 126 -1.27 4.22 -6.07
N ASN A 127 -2.23 5.00 -5.55
CA ASN A 127 -1.97 5.97 -4.49
C ASN A 127 -1.53 5.30 -3.18
N PHE A 128 -2.00 4.09 -2.86
CA PHE A 128 -1.52 3.34 -1.71
C PHE A 128 -0.17 2.67 -1.96
N ALA A 129 0.13 2.33 -3.21
CA ALA A 129 1.36 1.64 -3.57
C ALA A 129 2.55 2.60 -3.50
N VAL A 130 2.42 3.79 -4.09
CA VAL A 130 3.51 4.78 -4.15
C VAL A 130 3.78 5.52 -2.85
N GLU A 131 2.93 5.36 -1.84
CA GLU A 131 3.15 5.86 -0.47
C GLU A 131 4.30 5.14 0.24
N GLY A 132 4.71 3.95 -0.24
CA GLY A 132 5.69 3.12 0.45
C GLY A 132 5.18 2.68 1.83
N VAL A 133 6.09 2.64 2.81
CA VAL A 133 5.77 2.38 4.21
C VAL A 133 5.26 3.68 4.84
N SER A 134 3.94 3.84 4.91
CA SER A 134 3.29 5.10 5.34
C SER A 134 2.73 5.05 6.76
N CYS A 135 2.14 6.16 7.21
CA CYS A 135 1.65 6.34 8.58
C CYS A 135 0.65 5.25 8.96
N THR A 136 -0.34 5.00 8.11
CA THR A 136 -1.49 4.16 8.44
C THR A 136 -1.16 2.67 8.51
N ILE A 137 -0.15 2.18 7.80
CA ILE A 137 0.28 0.79 8.01
C ILE A 137 0.92 0.63 9.39
N CYS A 138 1.90 1.48 9.74
CA CYS A 138 2.60 1.36 11.01
C CYS A 138 1.66 1.60 12.20
N HIS A 139 0.74 2.55 12.09
CA HIS A 139 -0.20 2.89 13.16
C HIS A 139 -1.42 1.95 13.27
N GLN A 140 -1.68 1.08 12.29
CA GLN A 140 -2.75 0.07 12.34
C GLN A 140 -2.24 -1.35 12.66
N ILE A 141 -0.92 -1.59 12.69
CA ILE A 141 -0.35 -2.87 13.14
C ILE A 141 -0.70 -3.08 14.62
N GLU A 142 -1.31 -4.22 14.92
CA GLU A 142 -1.58 -4.63 16.28
C GLU A 142 -0.35 -5.29 16.92
N ASN A 143 -0.26 -5.24 18.25
CA ASN A 143 0.77 -5.96 19.01
C ASN A 143 0.55 -7.49 19.06
N LYS A 144 -0.51 -7.98 18.41
CA LYS A 144 -0.86 -9.39 18.38
C LYS A 144 0.17 -10.17 17.57
N ASP A 145 0.71 -11.22 18.21
CA ASP A 145 1.66 -12.18 17.63
C ASP A 145 3.01 -11.56 17.18
N LEU A 146 3.29 -10.28 17.46
CA LEU A 146 4.58 -9.67 17.11
C LEU A 146 5.72 -10.36 17.85
N GLY A 147 6.70 -10.85 17.10
CA GLY A 147 7.84 -11.62 17.62
C GLY A 147 7.67 -13.13 17.48
N GLU A 148 6.45 -13.59 17.13
CA GLU A 148 6.17 -15.00 16.84
C GLU A 148 6.27 -15.27 15.34
N GLU A 149 6.62 -16.51 14.97
CA GLU A 149 6.77 -16.91 13.56
C GLU A 149 5.52 -16.67 12.73
N SER A 150 4.34 -16.73 13.36
CA SER A 150 3.05 -16.48 12.71
C SER A 150 2.91 -15.05 12.16
N SER A 151 3.65 -14.07 12.68
CA SER A 151 3.61 -12.68 12.22
C SER A 151 4.71 -12.32 11.22
N PHE A 152 5.66 -13.23 10.95
CA PHE A 152 6.81 -12.96 10.08
C PHE A 152 6.38 -12.77 8.62
N SER A 153 7.25 -12.17 7.82
CA SER A 153 7.01 -11.91 6.38
C SER A 153 5.70 -11.14 6.10
N GLY A 154 5.42 -10.13 6.94
CA GLY A 154 4.26 -9.26 6.77
C GLY A 154 2.91 -9.89 7.12
N ASN A 155 2.90 -10.95 7.92
CA ASN A 155 1.67 -11.57 8.45
C ASN A 155 1.20 -10.95 9.77
N TYR A 156 1.62 -9.72 10.07
CA TYR A 156 1.12 -8.96 11.22
C TYR A 156 -0.40 -8.75 11.16
N SER A 157 -1.02 -8.67 12.34
CA SER A 157 -2.44 -8.34 12.45
C SER A 157 -2.65 -6.83 12.29
N LEU A 158 -3.77 -6.44 11.69
CA LEU A 158 -4.14 -5.05 11.45
C LEU A 158 -5.51 -4.76 12.07
N ASP A 159 -5.67 -3.57 12.63
CA ASP A 159 -6.98 -3.07 13.05
C ASP A 159 -7.78 -2.55 11.84
N PHE A 160 -8.87 -3.27 11.51
CA PHE A 160 -9.79 -2.97 10.40
C PHE A 160 -11.12 -2.36 10.85
N GLU A 161 -11.43 -2.41 12.15
CA GLU A 161 -12.70 -1.93 12.70
C GLU A 161 -12.62 -0.44 13.02
N LEU A 162 -11.43 -0.01 13.39
CA LEU A 162 -11.15 1.32 13.85
C LEU A 162 -10.10 1.90 12.91
N LYS A 163 -10.45 2.95 12.14
CA LYS A 163 -9.47 3.93 11.63
C LYS A 163 -8.84 4.71 12.81
N ASN A 164 -8.71 4.08 13.97
CA ASN A 164 -8.29 4.66 15.23
C ASN A 164 -6.79 4.46 15.28
N LEU A 165 -6.10 5.48 14.77
CA LEU A 165 -4.64 5.55 14.67
C LEU A 165 -3.95 5.67 16.04
N THR A 166 -4.69 5.46 17.14
CA THR A 166 -4.16 5.31 18.48
C THR A 166 -3.46 3.95 18.53
N GLY A 167 -2.27 3.87 17.94
CA GLY A 167 -1.42 2.69 18.08
C GLY A 167 -1.38 2.30 19.55
N LYS A 168 -1.63 1.03 19.84
CA LYS A 168 -1.52 0.45 21.19
C LYS A 168 -0.07 0.42 21.70
N PHE A 169 0.81 1.29 21.18
CA PHE A 169 2.00 1.73 21.88
C PHE A 169 1.54 2.68 22.98
N THR A 170 1.07 2.08 24.07
CA THR A 170 0.76 2.79 25.30
C THR A 170 1.99 3.58 25.72
N ASP A 171 1.86 4.90 25.71
CA ASP A 171 2.78 5.87 26.30
C ASP A 171 4.19 5.97 25.67
N PRO A 172 4.52 7.09 24.98
CA PRO A 172 5.88 7.41 24.54
C PRO A 172 6.92 7.43 25.68
N SER A 173 6.49 7.60 26.94
CA SER A 173 7.37 7.55 28.10
C SER A 173 7.95 6.15 28.35
N SER A 174 7.33 5.09 27.80
CA SER A 174 7.86 3.73 27.89
C SER A 174 9.11 3.49 27.03
N LEU A 175 9.39 4.37 26.05
CA LEU A 175 10.57 4.30 25.18
C LEU A 175 11.77 5.09 25.73
N TYR A 176 11.53 6.02 26.65
CA TYR A 176 12.58 6.71 27.39
C TYR A 176 12.69 6.04 28.75
N GLY A 177 13.62 5.08 28.86
CA GLY A 177 13.84 4.28 30.06
C GLY A 177 13.71 5.10 31.34
N GLN A 178 12.86 4.62 32.25
CA GLN A 178 12.73 5.20 33.58
C GLN A 178 14.06 4.98 34.33
N ASN A 179 14.79 6.07 34.56
CA ASN A 179 15.86 6.13 35.54
C ASN A 179 15.26 6.40 36.93
#